data_AF-A0A0V8SBK2-F1
#
_entry.id   AF-A0A0V8SBK2-F1
#
_cell.length_a   1.000
_cell.length_b   1.000
_cell.length_c   1.000
_cell.angle_alpha   90.00
_cell.angle_beta   90.00
_cell.angle_gamma   90.00
#
_symmetry.space_group_name_H-M   'P 1'
#
loop_
_entity.id
_entity.type
_entity.pdbx_description
1 polymer ?
#
loop_
_entity_poly.entity_id
_entity_poly.type
_entity_poly.pdbx_seq_one_letter_code
_entity_poly.pdbx_strand_id
1 'polypeptide(L)'
;MPVVIVVLVALLVAAAVLVVVGVTTEHERDAEGGWQAFRRGLRGRRHPDDAQREAARAASADPVDLSLADFLRATVSEGDGYLHPDEISDDLQRARERAAQVLRARREQGAAQDPAPR
;
A
#
# COMPACT_ATOMS: atom_id res chain seq x y z
N MET A 1 -18.66 -32.69 -18.83
CA MET A 1 -19.49 -32.50 -17.62
C MET A 1 -18.72 -32.70 -16.31
N PRO A 2 -18.05 -33.83 -16.02
CA PRO A 2 -17.38 -34.03 -14.72
C PRO A 2 -16.27 -33.00 -14.46
N VAL A 3 -15.49 -32.66 -15.49
CA VAL A 3 -14.44 -31.63 -15.39
C VAL A 3 -15.00 -30.26 -15.04
N VAL A 4 -16.13 -29.87 -15.64
CA VAL A 4 -16.79 -28.58 -15.36
C VAL A 4 -17.27 -28.52 -13.91
N ILE A 5 -17.82 -29.62 -13.40
CA ILE A 5 -18.26 -29.72 -12.00
C ILE A 5 -17.07 -29.58 -11.06
N VAL A 6 -15.95 -30.27 -11.33
CA VAL A 6 -14.73 -30.16 -10.52
C VAL A 6 -14.18 -28.73 -10.52
N VAL A 7 -14.16 -28.06 -11.68
CA VAL A 7 -13.72 -26.66 -11.77
C VAL A 7 -14.63 -25.74 -10.97
N LEU A 8 -15.95 -25.90 -11.07
CA LEU A 8 -16.91 -25.09 -10.30
C LEU A 8 -16.77 -25.31 -8.79
N VAL A 9 -16.57 -26.56 -8.35
CA VAL A 9 -16.33 -26.89 -6.95
C VAL A 9 -15.02 -26.28 -6.47
N ALA A 10 -13.94 -26.37 -7.25
CA ALA A 10 -12.66 -25.76 -6.91
C ALA A 10 -12.76 -24.23 -6.78
N LEU A 11 -13.50 -23.57 -7.68
CA LEU A 11 -13.75 -22.13 -7.60
C LEU A 11 -14.57 -21.75 -6.36
N LEU A 12 -15.58 -22.56 -6.01
CA LEU A 12 -16.38 -22.36 -4.79
C LEU A 12 -15.52 -22.50 -3.54
N VAL A 13 -14.66 -23.53 -3.47
CA VAL A 13 -13.76 -23.74 -2.33
C VAL A 13 -12.77 -22.57 -2.22
N ALA A 14 -12.17 -22.12 -3.33
CA ALA A 14 -11.27 -20.98 -3.33
C ALA A 14 -11.97 -19.69 -2.85
N ALA A 15 -13.21 -19.45 -3.29
CA ALA A 15 -14.01 -18.31 -2.84
C ALA A 15 -14.33 -18.40 -1.33
N ALA A 16 -14.69 -19.59 -0.84
CA ALA A 16 -14.96 -19.81 0.58
C ALA A 16 -13.72 -19.57 1.45
N VAL A 17 -12.55 -20.05 1.02
CA VAL A 17 -11.26 -19.78 1.70
C VAL A 17 -10.97 -18.28 1.76
N LEU A 18 -11.18 -17.55 0.67
CA LEU A 18 -10.97 -16.10 0.63
C LEU A 18 -11.87 -15.36 1.63
N VAL A 19 -13.14 -15.77 1.74
CA VAL A 19 -14.09 -15.20 2.72
C VAL A 19 -13.63 -15.50 4.15
N VAL A 20 -13.25 -16.75 4.44
CA VAL A 20 -12.79 -17.14 5.78
C VAL A 20 -11.55 -16.35 6.17
N VAL A 21 -10.56 -16.25 5.29
CA VAL A 21 -9.34 -15.45 5.54
C VAL A 21 -9.72 -14.01 5.84
N GLY A 22 -10.54 -13.38 5.00
CA GLY A 22 -10.99 -12.00 5.21
C GLY A 22 -11.63 -11.78 6.58
N VAL A 23 -12.53 -12.67 7.00
CA VAL A 23 -13.21 -12.57 8.30
C VAL A 23 -12.26 -12.81 9.48
N THR A 24 -11.29 -13.73 9.34
CA THR A 24 -10.32 -14.02 10.42
C THR A 24 -9.25 -12.93 10.59
N THR A 25 -8.92 -12.19 9.52
CA THR A 25 -7.97 -11.08 9.59
C THR A 25 -8.59 -9.76 10.02
N GLU A 26 -9.92 -9.62 9.89
CA GLU A 26 -10.66 -8.39 10.19
C GLU A 26 -11.37 -8.45 11.55
N HIS A 27 -10.64 -8.75 12.63
CA HIS A 27 -11.23 -8.70 13.97
C HIS A 27 -11.43 -7.27 14.53
N GLU A 28 -11.13 -6.19 13.80
CA GLU A 28 -11.24 -4.85 14.40
C GLU A 28 -11.39 -3.62 13.49
N ARG A 29 -12.04 -3.70 12.31
CA ARG A 29 -12.68 -2.53 11.63
C ARG A 29 -13.41 -2.90 10.34
N ASP A 30 -14.68 -2.51 10.29
CA ASP A 30 -15.46 -2.20 9.09
C ASP A 30 -15.63 -3.30 8.02
N ALA A 31 -16.67 -4.14 8.21
CA ALA A 31 -17.19 -5.03 7.17
C ALA A 31 -17.66 -4.27 5.89
N GLU A 32 -17.89 -2.96 5.97
CA GLU A 32 -18.07 -2.06 4.82
C GLU A 32 -16.82 -1.93 3.91
N GLY A 33 -15.63 -2.30 4.39
CA GLY A 33 -14.34 -2.06 3.72
C GLY A 33 -13.95 -3.11 2.66
N GLY A 34 -14.19 -4.39 2.91
CA GLY A 34 -13.70 -5.48 2.05
C GLY A 34 -14.32 -5.50 0.64
N TRP A 35 -15.65 -5.36 0.54
CA TRP A 35 -16.36 -5.32 -0.75
C TRP A 35 -16.03 -4.08 -1.56
N GLN A 36 -15.88 -2.93 -0.89
CA GLN A 36 -15.46 -1.69 -1.55
C GLN A 36 -14.01 -1.77 -2.03
N ALA A 37 -13.10 -2.38 -1.26
CA ALA A 37 -11.71 -2.62 -1.67
C ALA A 37 -11.65 -3.55 -2.88
N PHE A 38 -12.43 -4.64 -2.89
CA PHE A 38 -12.53 -5.55 -4.03
C PHE A 38 -13.06 -4.83 -5.28
N ARG A 39 -14.16 -4.09 -5.16
CA ARG A 39 -14.72 -3.30 -6.28
C ARG A 39 -13.75 -2.23 -6.76
N ARG A 40 -13.02 -1.58 -5.86
CA ARG A 40 -11.99 -0.59 -6.19
C ARG A 40 -10.84 -1.23 -6.97
N GLY A 41 -10.37 -2.40 -6.54
CA GLY A 41 -9.35 -3.17 -7.27
C GLY A 41 -9.82 -3.62 -8.66
N LEU A 42 -11.05 -4.12 -8.77
CA LEU A 42 -11.62 -4.52 -10.05
C LEU A 42 -11.84 -3.33 -10.99
N ARG A 43 -12.26 -2.18 -10.45
CA ARG A 43 -12.42 -0.95 -11.23
C ARG A 43 -11.07 -0.36 -11.67
N GLY A 44 -10.06 -0.38 -10.80
CA GLY A 44 -8.70 0.04 -11.12
C GLY A 44 -8.06 -0.79 -12.24
N ARG A 45 -8.38 -2.09 -12.34
CA ARG A 45 -7.96 -2.91 -13.49
C ARG A 45 -8.60 -2.48 -14.81
N ARG A 46 -9.82 -1.96 -14.79
CA ARG A 46 -10.56 -1.56 -16.00
C ARG A 46 -10.33 -0.10 -16.39
N HIS A 47 -10.19 0.78 -15.41
CA HIS A 47 -9.98 2.21 -15.58
C HIS A 47 -8.94 2.66 -14.56
N PRO A 48 -7.64 2.46 -14.83
CA PRO A 48 -6.59 2.87 -13.92
C PRO A 48 -6.61 4.40 -13.80
N ASP A 49 -6.58 4.91 -12.58
CA ASP A 49 -6.43 6.34 -12.32
C ASP A 49 -4.98 6.80 -12.59
N ASP A 50 -4.74 8.12 -12.60
CA ASP A 50 -3.41 8.65 -12.96
C ASP A 50 -2.33 8.24 -11.95
N ALA A 51 -2.69 8.13 -10.66
CA ALA A 51 -1.80 7.64 -9.62
C ALA A 51 -1.42 6.16 -9.83
N GLN A 52 -2.35 5.31 -10.25
CA GLN A 52 -2.12 3.92 -10.59
C GLN A 52 -1.27 3.76 -11.84
N ARG A 53 -1.43 4.64 -12.83
CA ARG A 53 -0.57 4.67 -14.03
C ARG A 53 0.85 5.13 -13.70
N GLU A 54 1.00 6.07 -12.77
CA GLU A 54 2.29 6.52 -12.29
C GLU A 54 2.99 5.43 -11.46
N ALA A 55 2.26 4.77 -10.56
CA ALA A 55 2.78 3.62 -9.82
C ALA A 55 3.18 2.47 -10.75
N ALA A 56 2.39 2.18 -11.79
CA ALA A 56 2.75 1.20 -12.80
C ALA A 56 4.02 1.58 -13.58
N ARG A 57 4.20 2.87 -13.90
CA ARG A 57 5.42 3.39 -14.54
C ARG A 57 6.64 3.31 -13.62
N ALA A 58 6.47 3.60 -12.33
CA ALA A 58 7.53 3.44 -11.33
C ALA A 58 7.91 1.96 -11.12
N ALA A 59 6.92 1.06 -11.14
CA ALA A 59 7.14 -0.38 -11.05
C ALA A 59 7.77 -0.97 -12.31
N SER A 60 7.60 -0.33 -13.47
CA SER A 60 8.28 -0.69 -14.72
C SER A 60 9.68 -0.11 -14.86
N ALA A 61 10.24 0.50 -13.81
CA ALA A 61 11.64 0.91 -13.82
C ALA A 61 12.54 -0.33 -13.97
N ASP A 62 13.50 -0.26 -14.88
CA ASP A 62 14.46 -1.35 -15.07
C ASP A 62 15.23 -1.57 -13.75
N PRO A 63 15.31 -2.82 -13.27
CA PRO A 63 16.08 -3.12 -12.08
C PRO A 63 17.54 -2.73 -12.31
N VAL A 64 18.06 -1.86 -11.44
CA VAL A 64 19.45 -1.41 -11.52
C VAL A 64 20.33 -2.54 -10.96
N ASP A 65 21.26 -3.02 -11.78
CA ASP A 65 22.30 -3.96 -11.35
C ASP A 65 23.29 -3.25 -10.42
N LEU A 66 22.91 -3.14 -9.14
CA LEU A 66 23.78 -2.65 -8.08
C LEU A 66 24.61 -3.81 -7.53
N SER A 67 25.91 -3.56 -7.33
CA SER A 67 26.76 -4.45 -6.54
C SER A 67 26.14 -4.61 -5.15
N LEU A 68 25.96 -5.85 -4.70
CA LEU A 68 25.45 -6.16 -3.37
C LEU A 68 26.26 -5.44 -2.29
N ALA A 69 27.57 -5.30 -2.47
CA ALA A 69 28.42 -4.60 -1.53
C ALA A 69 28.10 -3.10 -1.43
N ASP A 70 27.78 -2.46 -2.56
CA ASP A 70 27.44 -1.03 -2.58
C ASP A 70 26.02 -0.79 -2.04
N PHE A 71 25.08 -1.70 -2.33
CA PHE A 71 23.75 -1.69 -1.73
C PHE A 71 23.83 -1.79 -0.20
N LEU A 72 24.51 -2.82 0.32
CA LEU A 72 24.64 -3.05 1.76
C LEU A 72 25.35 -1.88 2.45
N ARG A 73 26.35 -1.26 1.82
CA ARG A 73 27.02 -0.07 2.35
C ARG A 73 26.09 1.14 2.42
N ALA A 74 25.25 1.34 1.40
CA ALA A 74 24.32 2.47 1.33
C ALA A 74 23.10 2.31 2.25
N THR A 75 22.69 1.08 2.55
CA THR A 75 21.52 0.78 3.40
C THR A 75 21.89 0.34 4.82
N VAL A 76 23.18 0.25 5.15
CA VAL A 76 23.61 -0.04 6.51
C VAL A 76 23.16 1.11 7.41
N SER A 77 22.22 0.81 8.30
CA SER A 77 21.96 1.62 9.47
C SER A 77 22.86 1.07 10.57
N GLU A 78 23.64 1.92 11.24
CA GLU A 78 24.37 1.53 12.46
C GLU A 78 23.34 1.07 13.50
N GLY A 79 23.37 -0.21 13.85
CA GLY A 79 22.43 -0.84 14.79
C GLY A 79 22.59 -2.36 14.85
N ASP A 80 22.06 -3.00 15.89
CA ASP A 80 22.32 -4.41 16.24
C ASP A 80 21.60 -5.44 15.32
N GLY A 81 21.06 -5.00 14.17
CA GLY A 81 20.29 -5.83 13.23
C GLY A 81 18.93 -6.30 13.76
N TYR A 82 18.63 -6.00 15.03
CA TYR A 82 17.36 -6.27 15.68
C TYR A 82 16.62 -4.95 15.90
N LEU A 83 15.31 -4.96 15.62
CA LEU A 83 14.44 -3.83 15.88
C LEU A 83 14.07 -3.84 17.37
N HIS A 84 14.56 -2.87 18.13
CA HIS A 84 14.13 -2.72 19.52
C HIS A 84 12.78 -1.99 19.59
N PRO A 85 11.87 -2.36 20.51
CA PRO A 85 10.54 -1.72 20.63
C PRO A 85 10.59 -0.20 20.81
N ASP A 86 11.64 0.29 21.47
CA ASP A 86 11.85 1.71 21.71
C ASP A 86 12.28 2.46 20.43
N GLU A 87 13.11 1.82 19.58
CA GLU A 87 13.54 2.37 18.28
C GLU A 87 12.37 2.51 17.30
N ILE A 88 11.44 1.55 17.33
CA ILE A 88 10.21 1.59 16.51
C ILE A 88 9.37 2.81 16.87
N SER A 89 9.23 3.09 18.16
CA SER A 89 8.44 4.23 18.64
C SER A 89 9.05 5.55 18.19
N ASP A 90 10.38 5.66 18.27
CA ASP A 90 11.12 6.83 17.80
C ASP A 90 11.03 7.03 16.28
N ASP A 91 11.15 5.96 15.50
CA ASP A 91 11.02 6.02 14.04
C ASP A 91 9.60 6.38 13.60
N LEU A 92 8.58 5.81 14.26
CA LEU A 92 7.19 6.17 14.02
C LEU A 92 6.93 7.63 14.38
N GLN A 93 7.52 8.14 15.46
CA GLN A 93 7.40 9.53 15.86
C GLN A 93 8.03 10.46 14.83
N ARG A 94 9.25 10.14 14.36
CA ARG A 94 9.93 10.90 13.28
C ARG A 94 9.13 10.85 11.98
N ALA A 95 8.57 9.70 11.62
CA ALA A 95 7.74 9.54 10.43
C ALA A 95 6.46 10.39 10.53
N ARG A 96 5.82 10.43 11.70
CA ARG A 96 4.65 11.28 11.98
C ARG A 96 4.99 12.76 11.83
N GLU A 97 6.14 13.19 12.34
CA GLU A 97 6.59 14.57 12.24
C GLU A 97 6.84 14.98 10.79
N ARG A 98 7.51 14.13 10.00
CA ARG A 98 7.70 14.37 8.55
C ARG A 98 6.37 14.45 7.81
N ALA A 99 5.44 13.53 8.07
CA ALA A 99 4.11 13.54 7.46
C ALA A 99 3.33 14.82 7.81
N ALA A 100 3.41 15.26 9.08
CA ALA A 100 2.78 16.50 9.51
C ALA A 100 3.37 17.73 8.82
N GLN A 101 4.69 17.76 8.60
CA GLN A 101 5.35 18.84 7.85
C GLN A 101 4.87 18.90 6.40
N VAL A 102 4.78 17.75 5.72
CA VAL A 102 4.27 17.67 4.34
C VAL A 102 2.82 18.16 4.24
N LEU A 103 1.97 17.77 5.19
CA LEU A 103 0.58 18.23 5.24
C LEU A 103 0.45 19.74 5.47
N ARG A 104 1.33 20.33 6.28
CA ARG A 104 1.37 21.79 6.51
C ARG A 104 1.85 22.53 5.26
N ALA A 105 2.94 22.09 4.64
CA ALA A 105 3.45 22.67 3.40
C ALA A 105 2.39 22.64 2.28
N ARG A 106 1.63 21.53 2.15
CA ARG A 106 0.52 21.42 1.19
C ARG A 106 -0.61 22.41 1.48
N ARG A 107 -0.91 22.67 2.76
CA ARG A 107 -1.96 23.64 3.16
C ARG A 107 -1.54 25.06 2.84
N GLU A 108 -0.28 25.41 3.08
CA GLU A 108 0.27 26.74 2.78
C GLU A 108 0.33 27.00 1.26
N GLN A 109 0.68 25.98 0.46
CA GLN A 109 0.62 26.05 -0.99
C GLN A 109 -0.82 26.18 -1.52
N GLY A 110 -1.79 25.48 -0.91
CA GLY A 110 -3.20 25.63 -1.26
C GLY A 110 -3.78 27.01 -0.92
N ALA A 111 -3.33 27.64 0.17
CA ALA A 111 -3.75 28.99 0.56
C ALA A 111 -3.12 30.09 -0.32
N ALA A 112 -1.95 29.85 -0.93
CA ALA A 112 -1.33 30.78 -1.86
C ALA A 112 -1.96 30.75 -3.27
N GLN A 113 -2.73 29.70 -3.61
CA GLN A 113 -3.30 29.50 -4.94
C GLN A 113 -4.67 30.18 -5.14
N ASP A 114 -5.33 30.68 -4.07
CA ASP A 114 -6.65 31.33 -4.15
C ASP A 114 -6.59 32.80 -3.69
N PRO A 115 -6.18 33.75 -4.56
CA PRO A 115 -6.33 35.17 -4.27
C PRO A 115 -7.83 35.51 -4.38
N ALA A 116 -8.45 35.74 -3.23
CA ALA A 116 -9.85 36.12 -3.11
C ALA A 116 -10.25 37.22 -4.14
N PRO A 117 -11.37 37.06 -4.86
CA PRO A 117 -11.89 38.13 -5.71
C PRO A 117 -12.41 39.26 -4.82
N ARG A 118 -12.00 40.49 -5.15
CA ARG A 118 -12.49 41.75 -4.55
C ARG A 118 -13.94 42.01 -4.89
#